data_AF-A0A523DTY4-F1
#
_entry.id   AF-A0A523DTY4-F1
#
_cell.length_a   1.000
_cell.length_b   1.000
_cell.length_c   1.000
_cell.angle_alpha   90.00
_cell.angle_beta   90.00
_cell.angle_gamma   90.00
#
_symmetry.space_group_name_H-M   'P 1'
#
loop_
_entity.id
_entity.type
_entity.pdbx_description
1 polymer ?
#
loop_
_entity_poly.entity_id
_entity_poly.type
_entity_poly.pdbx_seq_one_letter_code
_entity_poly.pdbx_strand_id
1 'polypeptide(L)'
;MIVVTIHERTLGAARRRLAGLARGAGMVELRLDDLADQDWQVLLQETTLPVLVTCRGRLSGGRFDGPEEARLAVLRQALQAGVARVDLESGTPAEDLIQEWPGDRLVLSHHEFRPGTQGLEEHLGRLLSSPGDIVIKLAFMARRTSDALLARKWLRRTRAAGRAAVILPMGEEGIPARILAPSWGAAWTYAAPDGAAPAAPGQLPLSQMAGLYDVDNIGPDAVLTGILGSPVTASLSPWMHNRGLRNLGIAGCYLPFATSDAADLLLNASAWGLHGLSVTHPHKEVVLPWLDDLSDTARRCGAVNTLSFAGGGIQGENTDGEAACRALEEALPHDWQWPGRKVAIVGAGGASRAVGWALGRRQAVVTLYSRDAAQGERTAAAIGALHRDLKTLGNDTREILIHATPVGTWPNHDVCLLGSRELKADLVFDLVSNPRETLLLRRAASEGCSTLGGLSMLVRQGEAQFHLWHGEKPSPGCFMAAALEGLRYQVGK
;
A
#
# COMPACT_ATOMS: atom_id res chain seq x y z
N MET A 1 -14.32 -7.51 11.34
CA MET A 1 -13.49 -8.48 12.10
C MET A 1 -12.36 -8.98 11.22
N ILE A 2 -11.17 -9.15 11.79
CA ILE A 2 -9.99 -9.73 11.13
C ILE A 2 -9.78 -11.19 11.56
N VAL A 3 -9.57 -12.07 10.59
CA VAL A 3 -9.11 -13.46 10.79
C VAL A 3 -7.63 -13.57 10.53
N VAL A 4 -6.87 -14.13 11.46
CA VAL A 4 -5.43 -14.38 11.27
C VAL A 4 -5.18 -15.81 10.85
N THR A 5 -4.51 -16.02 9.73
CA THR A 5 -4.19 -17.37 9.21
C THR A 5 -2.88 -17.88 9.80
N ILE A 6 -2.95 -18.97 10.56
CA ILE A 6 -1.81 -19.73 11.10
C ILE A 6 -1.58 -20.92 10.16
N HIS A 7 -0.41 -20.95 9.53
CA HIS A 7 -0.02 -21.96 8.51
C HIS A 7 1.38 -22.55 8.78
N GLU A 8 1.81 -22.45 10.03
CA GLU A 8 3.06 -23.00 10.52
C GLU A 8 3.09 -24.53 10.44
N ARG A 9 4.24 -25.06 10.04
CA ARG A 9 4.42 -26.50 9.82
C ARG A 9 4.51 -27.34 11.09
N THR A 10 4.74 -26.72 12.24
CA THR A 10 4.92 -27.43 13.52
C THR A 10 4.12 -26.80 14.64
N LEU A 11 3.69 -27.61 15.62
CA LEU A 11 2.95 -27.16 16.81
C LEU A 11 3.71 -26.08 17.57
N GLY A 12 5.02 -26.25 17.75
CA GLY A 12 5.85 -25.26 18.47
C GLY A 12 5.88 -23.90 17.76
N ALA A 13 5.89 -23.88 16.43
CA ALA A 13 5.83 -22.63 15.68
C ALA A 13 4.42 -22.01 15.72
N ALA A 14 3.37 -22.81 15.55
CA ALA A 14 1.98 -22.37 15.66
C ALA A 14 1.67 -21.78 17.05
N ARG A 15 2.11 -22.44 18.14
CA ARG A 15 2.01 -21.93 19.52
C ARG A 15 2.63 -20.56 19.69
N ARG A 16 3.89 -20.38 19.23
CA ARG A 16 4.57 -19.08 19.29
C ARG A 16 3.81 -18.00 18.54
N ARG A 17 3.19 -18.35 17.42
CA ARG A 17 2.41 -17.42 16.60
C ARG A 17 1.11 -17.02 17.26
N LEU A 18 0.37 -17.99 17.82
CA LEU A 18 -0.85 -17.75 18.59
C LEU A 18 -0.57 -16.86 19.80
N ALA A 19 0.46 -17.18 20.59
CA ALA A 19 0.88 -16.39 21.74
C ALA A 19 1.37 -14.97 21.35
N GLY A 20 1.91 -14.82 20.13
CA GLY A 20 2.38 -13.55 19.59
C GLY A 20 1.34 -12.73 18.85
N LEU A 21 0.07 -13.17 18.77
CA LEU A 21 -0.97 -12.39 18.10
C LEU A 21 -1.19 -11.06 18.82
N ALA A 22 -0.92 -9.96 18.11
CA ALA A 22 -1.21 -8.62 18.58
C ALA A 22 -2.72 -8.40 18.76
N ARG A 23 -3.09 -7.32 19.45
CA ARG A 23 -4.49 -6.86 19.52
C ARG A 23 -5.04 -6.61 18.11
N GLY A 24 -6.30 -6.96 17.87
CA GLY A 24 -7.01 -6.73 16.61
C GLY A 24 -7.45 -7.99 15.88
N ALA A 25 -6.92 -9.16 16.23
CA ALA A 25 -7.46 -10.44 15.74
C ALA A 25 -8.81 -10.74 16.42
N GLY A 26 -9.84 -11.05 15.63
CA GLY A 26 -11.15 -11.44 16.15
C GLY A 26 -11.46 -12.93 16.02
N MET A 27 -10.72 -13.64 15.16
CA MET A 27 -10.78 -15.10 14.99
C MET A 27 -9.45 -15.59 14.40
N VAL A 28 -9.12 -16.85 14.61
CA VAL A 28 -7.93 -17.49 14.06
C VAL A 28 -8.33 -18.57 13.05
N GLU A 29 -7.67 -18.62 11.90
CA GLU A 29 -7.75 -19.76 10.98
C GLU A 29 -6.54 -20.67 11.20
N LEU A 30 -6.76 -21.95 11.55
CA LEU A 30 -5.73 -22.97 11.58
C LEU A 30 -5.74 -23.75 10.25
N ARG A 31 -4.63 -23.69 9.51
CA ARG A 31 -4.42 -24.46 8.27
C ARG A 31 -3.82 -25.83 8.61
N LEU A 32 -4.67 -26.81 8.84
CA LEU A 32 -4.24 -28.17 9.17
C LEU A 32 -3.59 -28.89 8.00
N ASP A 33 -3.84 -28.46 6.76
CA ASP A 33 -3.11 -28.97 5.61
C ASP A 33 -1.62 -28.58 5.60
N ASP A 34 -1.25 -27.50 6.31
CA ASP A 34 0.14 -27.06 6.41
C ASP A 34 0.89 -27.65 7.62
N LEU A 35 0.16 -28.09 8.64
CA LEU A 35 0.68 -28.61 9.90
C LEU A 35 1.08 -30.08 9.75
N ALA A 36 2.33 -30.42 10.07
CA ALA A 36 2.82 -31.80 9.97
C ALA A 36 2.43 -32.68 11.17
N ASP A 37 2.16 -32.06 12.31
CA ASP A 37 1.81 -32.74 13.56
C ASP A 37 0.30 -33.09 13.60
N GLN A 38 -0.05 -34.24 14.16
CA GLN A 38 -1.45 -34.72 14.21
C GLN A 38 -2.23 -34.22 15.44
N ASP A 39 -1.55 -33.86 16.52
CA ASP A 39 -2.16 -33.44 17.80
C ASP A 39 -2.56 -31.95 17.80
N TRP A 40 -3.16 -31.46 16.73
CA TRP A 40 -3.46 -30.05 16.53
C TRP A 40 -4.45 -29.47 17.55
N GLN A 41 -5.26 -30.32 18.21
CA GLN A 41 -6.25 -29.90 19.21
C GLN A 41 -5.60 -29.18 20.40
N VAL A 42 -4.33 -29.44 20.69
CA VAL A 42 -3.59 -28.72 21.74
C VAL A 42 -3.52 -27.22 21.47
N LEU A 43 -3.60 -26.79 20.21
CA LEU A 43 -3.58 -25.37 19.83
C LEU A 43 -4.86 -24.62 20.24
N LEU A 44 -5.97 -25.35 20.46
CA LEU A 44 -7.23 -24.73 20.92
C LEU A 44 -7.11 -24.19 22.35
N GLN A 45 -6.16 -24.70 23.15
CA GLN A 45 -5.90 -24.23 24.51
C GLN A 45 -4.99 -22.99 24.54
N GLU A 46 -4.39 -22.62 23.40
CA GLU A 46 -3.40 -21.54 23.28
C GLU A 46 -4.04 -20.19 22.90
N THR A 47 -5.35 -20.18 22.64
CA THR A 47 -6.09 -18.98 22.26
C THR A 47 -7.50 -18.98 22.83
N THR A 48 -7.97 -17.80 23.22
CA THR A 48 -9.38 -17.58 23.59
C THR A 48 -10.22 -17.08 22.41
N LEU A 49 -9.60 -16.83 21.27
CA LEU A 49 -10.31 -16.40 20.06
C LEU A 49 -11.07 -17.59 19.46
N PRO A 50 -12.23 -17.35 18.82
CA PRO A 50 -12.87 -18.33 17.96
C PRO A 50 -11.87 -18.91 16.96
N VAL A 51 -11.99 -20.21 16.68
CA VAL A 51 -11.12 -20.91 15.74
C VAL A 51 -11.94 -21.37 14.53
N LEU A 52 -11.46 -21.02 13.34
CA LEU A 52 -11.83 -21.58 12.05
C LEU A 52 -10.78 -22.64 11.69
N VAL A 53 -11.19 -23.87 11.40
CA VAL A 53 -10.28 -24.90 10.90
C VAL A 53 -10.44 -25.06 9.38
N THR A 54 -9.31 -25.08 8.69
CA THR A 54 -9.24 -25.30 7.25
C THR A 54 -8.29 -26.47 6.98
N CYS A 55 -8.73 -27.45 6.18
CA CYS A 55 -7.87 -28.49 5.63
C CYS A 55 -8.01 -28.45 4.10
N ARG A 56 -7.11 -27.70 3.46
CA ARG A 56 -7.21 -27.33 2.04
C ARG A 56 -6.50 -28.35 1.14
N GLY A 57 -7.21 -28.84 0.11
CA GLY A 57 -6.67 -29.71 -0.92
C GLY A 57 -5.78 -28.98 -1.94
N ARG A 58 -4.94 -29.73 -2.66
CA ARG A 58 -3.97 -29.17 -3.63
C ARG A 58 -4.61 -28.36 -4.77
N LEU A 59 -5.76 -28.81 -5.28
CA LEU A 59 -6.46 -28.11 -6.37
C LEU A 59 -6.98 -26.73 -5.94
N SER A 60 -7.24 -26.55 -4.65
CA SER A 60 -7.69 -25.31 -4.03
C SER A 60 -6.54 -24.50 -3.39
N GLY A 61 -5.28 -24.83 -3.72
CA GLY A 61 -4.09 -24.11 -3.27
C GLY A 61 -3.59 -24.49 -1.87
N GLY A 62 -4.04 -25.62 -1.33
CA GLY A 62 -3.55 -26.19 -0.07
C GLY A 62 -2.49 -27.26 -0.25
N ARG A 63 -2.10 -27.90 0.86
CA ARG A 63 -1.09 -28.97 0.88
C ARG A 63 -1.65 -30.38 1.10
N PHE A 64 -2.93 -30.53 1.43
CA PHE A 64 -3.52 -31.85 1.68
C PHE A 64 -3.59 -32.67 0.39
N ASP A 65 -3.04 -33.88 0.43
CA ASP A 65 -2.90 -34.79 -0.71
C ASP A 65 -3.49 -36.20 -0.47
N GLY A 66 -4.19 -36.40 0.65
CA GLY A 66 -4.89 -37.63 0.99
C GLY A 66 -6.26 -37.78 0.31
N PRO A 67 -6.97 -38.89 0.59
CA PRO A 67 -8.34 -39.10 0.11
C PRO A 67 -9.33 -38.12 0.76
N GLU A 68 -10.41 -37.79 0.05
CA GLU A 68 -11.39 -36.79 0.48
C GLU A 68 -12.08 -37.19 1.79
N GLU A 69 -12.31 -38.48 2.00
CA GLU A 69 -12.89 -39.03 3.24
C GLU A 69 -12.01 -38.73 4.45
N ALA A 70 -10.68 -38.80 4.29
CA ALA A 70 -9.75 -38.46 5.37
C ALA A 70 -9.75 -36.95 5.66
N ARG A 71 -9.88 -36.11 4.61
CA ARG A 71 -10.01 -34.66 4.77
C ARG A 71 -11.28 -34.30 5.53
N LEU A 72 -12.40 -34.90 5.16
CA LEU A 72 -13.69 -34.72 5.83
C LEU A 72 -13.66 -35.22 7.28
N ALA A 73 -12.96 -36.33 7.56
CA ALA A 73 -12.76 -36.81 8.92
C ALA A 73 -12.03 -35.79 9.80
N VAL A 74 -11.00 -35.12 9.28
CA VAL A 74 -10.29 -34.03 9.99
C VAL A 74 -11.24 -32.88 10.31
N LEU A 75 -12.07 -32.45 9.36
CA LEU A 75 -13.03 -31.35 9.59
C LEU A 75 -14.13 -31.74 10.58
N ARG A 76 -14.62 -32.99 10.53
CA ARG A 76 -15.57 -33.52 11.52
C ARG A 76 -14.95 -33.55 12.92
N GLN A 77 -13.72 -34.03 13.06
CA GLN A 77 -12.99 -34.00 14.34
C GLN A 77 -12.86 -32.58 14.87
N ALA A 78 -12.65 -31.59 13.99
CA ALA A 78 -12.59 -30.20 14.41
C ALA A 78 -13.92 -29.68 14.97
N LEU A 79 -15.04 -29.96 14.29
CA LEU A 79 -16.37 -29.58 14.77
C LEU A 79 -16.70 -30.21 16.13
N GLN A 80 -16.32 -31.48 16.32
CA GLN A 80 -16.45 -32.22 17.59
C GLN A 80 -15.56 -31.64 18.70
N ALA A 81 -14.37 -31.14 18.35
CA ALA A 81 -13.47 -30.44 19.27
C ALA A 81 -13.97 -29.03 19.66
N GLY A 82 -15.12 -28.60 19.15
CA GLY A 82 -15.75 -27.34 19.54
C GLY A 82 -15.22 -26.10 18.83
N VAL A 83 -14.56 -26.25 17.67
CA VAL A 83 -14.15 -25.07 16.89
C VAL A 83 -15.36 -24.26 16.44
N ALA A 84 -15.18 -22.95 16.27
CA ALA A 84 -16.27 -22.07 15.87
C ALA A 84 -16.77 -22.43 14.47
N ARG A 85 -15.84 -22.70 13.54
CA ARG A 85 -16.16 -22.95 12.13
C ARG A 85 -15.20 -23.94 11.48
N VAL A 86 -15.64 -24.57 10.39
CA VAL A 86 -14.77 -25.29 9.44
C VAL A 86 -14.97 -24.80 8.01
N ASP A 87 -13.91 -24.80 7.22
CA ASP A 87 -13.92 -24.43 5.81
C ASP A 87 -14.02 -25.68 4.90
N LEU A 88 -15.15 -25.79 4.20
CA LEU A 88 -15.47 -26.80 3.21
C LEU A 88 -15.29 -26.25 1.80
N GLU A 89 -14.58 -26.98 0.95
CA GLU A 89 -14.39 -26.60 -0.45
C GLU A 89 -15.66 -26.87 -1.27
N SER A 90 -15.96 -25.98 -2.21
CA SER A 90 -17.07 -26.15 -3.14
C SER A 90 -16.89 -27.41 -3.98
N GLY A 91 -17.89 -28.29 -4.00
CA GLY A 91 -17.83 -29.56 -4.73
C GLY A 91 -17.41 -30.75 -3.87
N THR A 92 -17.07 -30.55 -2.59
CA THR A 92 -16.89 -31.63 -1.62
C THR A 92 -18.23 -32.33 -1.34
N PRO A 93 -18.30 -33.67 -1.39
CA PRO A 93 -19.49 -34.45 -1.02
C PRO A 93 -19.64 -34.50 0.51
N ALA A 94 -20.13 -33.40 1.10
CA ALA A 94 -20.27 -33.19 2.54
C ALA A 94 -21.73 -33.08 2.99
N GLU A 95 -22.67 -33.72 2.30
CA GLU A 95 -24.10 -33.65 2.61
C GLU A 95 -24.41 -34.12 4.04
N ASP A 96 -23.71 -35.15 4.51
CA ASP A 96 -23.82 -35.69 5.86
C ASP A 96 -23.35 -34.67 6.93
N LEU A 97 -22.20 -34.03 6.68
CA LEU A 97 -21.61 -33.04 7.58
C LEU A 97 -22.45 -31.75 7.64
N ILE A 98 -23.04 -31.35 6.51
CA ILE A 98 -23.99 -30.23 6.43
C ILE A 98 -25.28 -30.54 7.22
N GLN A 99 -25.78 -31.77 7.14
CA GLN A 99 -26.95 -32.19 7.92
C GLN A 99 -26.66 -32.25 9.42
N GLU A 100 -25.46 -32.72 9.81
CA GLU A 100 -25.05 -32.86 11.21
C GLU A 100 -24.72 -31.50 11.87
N TRP A 101 -24.14 -30.56 11.10
CA TRP A 101 -23.82 -29.20 11.55
C TRP A 101 -24.30 -28.13 10.57
N PRO A 102 -25.60 -27.80 10.57
CA PRO A 102 -26.11 -26.72 9.74
C PRO A 102 -25.60 -25.36 10.22
N GLY A 103 -25.61 -24.39 9.30
CA GLY A 103 -25.46 -22.99 9.64
C GLY A 103 -24.06 -22.43 9.60
N ASP A 104 -23.85 -21.39 10.43
CA ASP A 104 -22.68 -20.52 10.34
C ASP A 104 -21.40 -21.17 10.88
N ARG A 105 -21.50 -22.42 11.37
CA ARG A 105 -20.36 -23.30 11.68
C ARG A 105 -19.66 -23.78 10.42
N LEU A 106 -20.30 -23.67 9.25
CA LEU A 106 -19.70 -24.06 7.98
C LEU A 106 -19.40 -22.83 7.12
N VAL A 107 -18.23 -22.87 6.48
CA VAL A 107 -17.84 -21.93 5.43
C VAL A 107 -17.71 -22.73 4.14
N LEU A 108 -18.53 -22.43 3.13
CA LEU A 108 -18.40 -23.03 1.81
C LEU A 108 -17.55 -22.13 0.92
N SER A 109 -16.37 -22.61 0.53
CA SER A 109 -15.35 -21.82 -0.12
C SER A 109 -15.02 -22.24 -1.55
N HIS A 110 -14.71 -21.26 -2.39
CA HIS A 110 -14.15 -21.47 -3.72
C HIS A 110 -12.93 -20.57 -3.93
N HIS A 111 -11.90 -21.09 -4.61
CA HIS A 111 -10.64 -20.40 -4.85
C HIS A 111 -10.29 -20.46 -6.35
N GLU A 112 -10.19 -19.29 -7.00
CA GLU A 112 -9.77 -19.16 -8.39
C GLU A 112 -8.41 -18.47 -8.47
N PHE A 113 -7.38 -19.21 -8.86
CA PHE A 113 -6.00 -18.70 -8.94
C PHE A 113 -5.66 -18.12 -10.31
N ARG A 114 -6.46 -18.42 -11.34
CA ARG A 114 -6.28 -17.81 -12.67
C ARG A 114 -6.64 -16.32 -12.59
N PRO A 115 -5.73 -15.40 -12.96
CA PRO A 115 -6.02 -13.98 -12.93
C PRO A 115 -7.21 -13.61 -13.82
N GLY A 116 -8.15 -12.83 -13.30
CA GLY A 116 -9.32 -12.31 -14.02
C GLY A 116 -10.65 -12.80 -13.45
N THR A 117 -11.72 -12.65 -14.24
CA THR A 117 -13.11 -12.77 -13.73
C THR A 117 -13.96 -13.81 -14.44
N GLN A 118 -13.37 -14.55 -15.38
CA GLN A 118 -14.06 -15.57 -16.17
C GLN A 118 -14.63 -16.67 -15.25
N GLY A 119 -15.91 -17.00 -15.43
CA GLY A 119 -16.59 -18.07 -14.68
C GLY A 119 -16.99 -17.72 -13.23
N LEU A 120 -16.47 -16.64 -12.64
CA LEU A 120 -16.69 -16.32 -11.22
C LEU A 120 -18.17 -16.10 -10.85
N GLU A 121 -18.98 -15.54 -11.77
CA GLU A 121 -20.43 -15.38 -11.55
C GLU A 121 -21.15 -16.73 -11.43
N GLU A 122 -20.71 -17.75 -12.18
CA GLU A 122 -21.26 -19.12 -12.10
C GLU A 122 -20.82 -19.79 -10.80
N HIS A 123 -19.56 -19.64 -10.40
CA HIS A 123 -19.06 -20.14 -9.12
C HIS A 123 -19.82 -19.52 -7.94
N LEU A 124 -20.03 -18.20 -7.95
CA LEU A 124 -20.85 -17.53 -6.94
C LEU A 124 -22.30 -18.03 -6.96
N GLY A 125 -22.88 -18.25 -8.14
CA GLY A 125 -24.21 -18.84 -8.29
C GLY A 125 -24.31 -20.20 -7.61
N ARG A 126 -23.35 -21.10 -7.84
CA ARG A 126 -23.28 -22.42 -7.18
C ARG A 126 -23.17 -22.30 -5.66
N LEU A 127 -22.34 -21.38 -5.16
CA LEU A 127 -22.22 -21.13 -3.72
C LEU A 127 -23.55 -20.63 -3.13
N LEU A 128 -24.26 -19.73 -3.82
CA LEU A 128 -25.55 -19.20 -3.39
C LEU A 128 -26.68 -20.26 -3.39
N SER A 129 -26.56 -21.32 -4.20
CA SER A 129 -27.51 -22.44 -4.22
C SER A 129 -27.36 -23.41 -3.04
N SER A 130 -26.29 -23.30 -2.25
CA SER A 130 -26.14 -24.07 -1.00
C SER A 130 -27.13 -23.60 0.09
N PRO A 131 -27.34 -24.37 1.17
CA PRO A 131 -28.19 -23.95 2.30
C PRO A 131 -27.88 -22.54 2.82
N GLY A 132 -28.93 -21.78 3.15
CA GLY A 132 -28.87 -20.32 3.37
C GLY A 132 -28.12 -19.88 4.64
N ASP A 133 -27.88 -20.79 5.55
CA ASP A 133 -27.27 -20.59 6.85
C ASP A 133 -25.74 -20.77 6.81
N ILE A 134 -25.20 -21.38 5.75
CA ILE A 134 -23.76 -21.55 5.51
C ILE A 134 -23.11 -20.24 5.02
N VAL A 135 -21.95 -19.90 5.58
CA VAL A 135 -21.18 -18.71 5.15
C VAL A 135 -20.51 -18.96 3.80
N ILE A 136 -20.63 -18.02 2.88
CA ILE A 136 -20.01 -18.11 1.55
C ILE A 136 -18.59 -17.54 1.57
N LYS A 137 -17.62 -18.22 0.97
CA LYS A 137 -16.27 -17.68 0.74
C LYS A 137 -15.88 -17.80 -0.73
N LEU A 138 -15.50 -16.69 -1.36
CA LEU A 138 -14.99 -16.68 -2.74
C LEU A 138 -13.69 -15.89 -2.77
N ALA A 139 -12.57 -16.57 -3.01
CA ALA A 139 -11.28 -15.95 -3.23
C ALA A 139 -10.89 -16.07 -4.71
N PHE A 140 -10.42 -14.99 -5.33
CA PHE A 140 -10.08 -15.00 -6.75
C PHE A 140 -8.90 -14.09 -7.06
N MET A 141 -8.03 -14.44 -8.01
CA MET A 141 -6.89 -13.62 -8.41
C MET A 141 -7.32 -12.43 -9.28
N ALA A 142 -7.21 -11.20 -8.75
CA ALA A 142 -7.52 -9.99 -9.51
C ALA A 142 -6.42 -9.71 -10.54
N ARG A 143 -6.80 -9.32 -11.76
CA ARG A 143 -5.85 -8.88 -12.80
C ARG A 143 -5.70 -7.36 -12.83
N ARG A 144 -6.75 -6.64 -12.45
CA ARG A 144 -6.81 -5.17 -12.38
C ARG A 144 -7.59 -4.71 -11.16
N THR A 145 -7.47 -3.43 -10.80
CA THR A 145 -8.22 -2.85 -9.69
C THR A 145 -9.75 -2.98 -9.89
N SER A 146 -10.26 -2.86 -11.11
CA SER A 146 -11.69 -3.00 -11.40
C SER A 146 -12.23 -4.41 -11.14
N ASP A 147 -11.41 -5.46 -11.26
CA ASP A 147 -11.82 -6.82 -10.87
C ASP A 147 -12.09 -6.89 -9.36
N ALA A 148 -11.30 -6.17 -8.55
CA ALA A 148 -11.46 -6.15 -7.10
C ALA A 148 -12.79 -5.50 -6.66
N LEU A 149 -13.35 -4.58 -7.46
CA LEU A 149 -14.67 -3.98 -7.21
C LEU A 149 -15.83 -5.00 -7.29
N LEU A 150 -15.62 -6.14 -7.97
CA LEU A 150 -16.61 -7.21 -7.99
C LEU A 150 -16.87 -7.77 -6.60
N ALA A 151 -15.89 -7.72 -5.68
CA ALA A 151 -16.10 -8.12 -4.31
C ALA A 151 -17.23 -7.33 -3.64
N ARG A 152 -17.28 -6.00 -3.82
CA ARG A 152 -18.37 -5.17 -3.31
C ARG A 152 -19.71 -5.53 -3.94
N LYS A 153 -19.74 -5.73 -5.26
CA LYS A 153 -20.96 -6.14 -5.99
C LYS A 153 -21.49 -7.47 -5.44
N TRP A 154 -20.62 -8.46 -5.28
CA TRP A 154 -20.99 -9.79 -4.84
C TRP A 154 -21.36 -9.84 -3.36
N LEU A 155 -20.68 -9.08 -2.49
CA LEU A 155 -21.09 -8.91 -1.10
C LEU A 155 -22.53 -8.38 -0.99
N ARG A 156 -22.88 -7.34 -1.76
CA ARG A 156 -24.26 -6.83 -1.84
C ARG A 156 -25.25 -7.91 -2.30
N ARG A 157 -24.89 -8.69 -3.33
CA ARG A 157 -25.72 -9.79 -3.84
C ARG A 157 -25.94 -10.88 -2.79
N THR A 158 -24.88 -11.30 -2.08
CA THR A 158 -24.97 -12.31 -1.02
C THR A 158 -25.83 -11.83 0.14
N ARG A 159 -25.67 -10.57 0.56
CA ARG A 159 -26.50 -9.95 1.60
C ARG A 159 -27.97 -9.88 1.21
N ALA A 160 -28.27 -9.52 -0.04
CA ALA A 160 -29.64 -9.52 -0.56
C ALA A 160 -30.29 -10.91 -0.56
N ALA A 161 -29.47 -11.96 -0.65
CA ALA A 161 -29.90 -13.36 -0.50
C ALA A 161 -29.93 -13.85 0.97
N GLY A 162 -29.72 -12.96 1.95
CA GLY A 162 -29.68 -13.32 3.38
C GLY A 162 -28.42 -14.09 3.80
N ARG A 163 -27.36 -14.08 2.98
CA ARG A 163 -26.14 -14.86 3.20
C ARG A 163 -25.02 -13.99 3.80
N ALA A 164 -24.37 -14.48 4.85
CA ALA A 164 -23.06 -13.99 5.25
C ALA A 164 -22.00 -14.44 4.22
N ALA A 165 -21.08 -13.55 3.87
CA ALA A 165 -20.08 -13.86 2.85
C ALA A 165 -18.73 -13.19 3.10
N VAL A 166 -17.70 -13.78 2.52
CA VAL A 166 -16.32 -13.30 2.50
C VAL A 166 -15.81 -13.40 1.06
N ILE A 167 -15.67 -12.25 0.41
CA ILE A 167 -15.26 -12.18 -0.99
C ILE A 167 -13.89 -11.48 -1.06
N LEU A 168 -12.86 -12.18 -1.51
CA LEU A 168 -11.46 -11.78 -1.38
C LEU A 168 -10.72 -11.79 -2.71
N PRO A 169 -10.55 -10.62 -3.34
CA PRO A 169 -9.61 -10.47 -4.43
C PRO A 169 -8.18 -10.71 -3.92
N MET A 170 -7.45 -11.65 -4.53
CA MET A 170 -6.05 -11.97 -4.29
C MET A 170 -5.14 -11.14 -5.21
N GLY A 171 -3.88 -11.03 -4.84
CA GLY A 171 -2.87 -10.24 -5.56
C GLY A 171 -2.82 -8.79 -5.10
N GLU A 172 -1.85 -8.04 -5.63
CA GLU A 172 -1.62 -6.64 -5.26
C GLU A 172 -2.83 -5.75 -5.59
N GLU A 173 -3.44 -5.99 -6.75
CA GLU A 173 -4.66 -5.35 -7.23
C GLU A 173 -5.86 -5.52 -6.25
N GLY A 174 -5.84 -6.60 -5.46
CA GLY A 174 -6.89 -6.93 -4.50
C GLY A 174 -6.72 -6.30 -3.11
N ILE A 175 -5.55 -5.72 -2.80
CA ILE A 175 -5.24 -5.21 -1.46
C ILE A 175 -6.27 -4.15 -0.99
N PRO A 176 -6.63 -3.12 -1.77
CA PRO A 176 -7.64 -2.14 -1.35
C PRO A 176 -8.99 -2.80 -1.00
N ALA A 177 -9.44 -3.77 -1.78
CA ALA A 177 -10.69 -4.48 -1.51
C ALA A 177 -10.62 -5.33 -0.24
N ARG A 178 -9.45 -5.91 0.11
CA ARG A 178 -9.26 -6.63 1.38
C ARG A 178 -9.35 -5.73 2.60
N ILE A 179 -8.82 -4.50 2.48
CA ILE A 179 -8.90 -3.46 3.52
C ILE A 179 -10.35 -3.02 3.69
N LEU A 180 -11.07 -2.76 2.59
CA LEU A 180 -12.46 -2.30 2.59
C LEU A 180 -13.50 -3.41 2.79
N ALA A 181 -13.11 -4.68 2.77
CA ALA A 181 -14.06 -5.80 2.83
C ALA A 181 -15.04 -5.70 4.02
N PRO A 182 -14.61 -5.37 5.26
CA PRO A 182 -15.55 -5.17 6.37
C PRO A 182 -16.55 -4.04 6.13
N SER A 183 -16.13 -2.89 5.58
CA SER A 183 -17.01 -1.75 5.30
C SER A 183 -18.00 -2.04 4.16
N TRP A 184 -17.66 -2.98 3.28
CA TRP A 184 -18.55 -3.51 2.24
C TRP A 184 -19.51 -4.59 2.74
N GLY A 185 -19.44 -4.96 4.02
CA GLY A 185 -20.32 -5.93 4.65
C GLY A 185 -19.84 -7.38 4.58
N ALA A 186 -18.54 -7.62 4.33
CA ALA A 186 -17.98 -8.95 4.49
C ALA A 186 -18.06 -9.41 5.94
N ALA A 187 -18.32 -10.69 6.18
CA ALA A 187 -18.36 -11.27 7.51
C ALA A 187 -17.02 -11.10 8.24
N TRP A 188 -15.92 -11.21 7.50
CA TRP A 188 -14.56 -10.89 7.96
C TRP A 188 -13.61 -10.65 6.78
N THR A 189 -12.40 -10.19 7.10
CA THR A 189 -11.24 -10.16 6.19
C THR A 189 -10.08 -10.97 6.78
N TYR A 190 -9.01 -11.18 6.02
CA TYR A 190 -7.87 -12.02 6.46
C TYR A 190 -6.57 -11.21 6.55
N ALA A 191 -5.78 -11.52 7.57
CA ALA A 191 -4.45 -10.98 7.81
C ALA A 191 -3.43 -12.10 8.07
N ALA A 192 -2.16 -11.83 7.75
CA ALA A 192 -1.05 -12.69 8.12
C ALA A 192 -0.57 -12.34 9.53
N PRO A 193 -0.01 -13.28 10.31
CA PRO A 193 0.72 -12.94 11.52
C PRO A 193 1.87 -11.98 11.19
N ASP A 194 2.20 -11.07 12.12
CA ASP A 194 3.32 -10.16 11.93
C ASP A 194 4.65 -10.95 11.81
N GLY A 195 5.47 -10.58 10.82
CA GLY A 195 6.72 -11.31 10.51
C GLY A 195 6.51 -12.73 9.96
N ALA A 196 5.31 -13.11 9.53
CA ALA A 196 5.06 -14.34 8.78
C ALA A 196 4.93 -14.06 7.29
N ALA A 197 5.24 -15.07 6.47
CA ALA A 197 4.84 -15.06 5.07
C ALA A 197 3.30 -15.11 5.00
N PRO A 198 2.67 -14.38 4.07
CA PRO A 198 1.22 -14.45 3.87
C PRO A 198 0.80 -15.84 3.37
N ALA A 199 -0.37 -16.31 3.82
CA ALA A 199 -0.95 -17.56 3.36
C ALA A 199 -1.60 -17.44 1.97
N ALA A 200 -1.90 -16.21 1.53
CA ALA A 200 -2.46 -15.93 0.21
C ALA A 200 -1.91 -14.61 -0.38
N PRO A 201 -1.77 -14.49 -1.71
CA PRO A 201 -1.32 -13.25 -2.35
C PRO A 201 -2.20 -12.05 -2.00
N GLY A 202 -1.57 -10.93 -1.64
CA GLY A 202 -2.25 -9.69 -1.24
C GLY A 202 -2.71 -9.64 0.23
N GLN A 203 -2.42 -10.66 1.04
CA GLN A 203 -2.71 -10.62 2.47
C GLN A 203 -1.71 -9.72 3.21
N LEU A 204 -2.23 -8.76 3.98
CA LEU A 204 -1.43 -7.84 4.79
C LEU A 204 -1.20 -8.41 6.20
N PRO A 205 -0.10 -8.03 6.88
CA PRO A 205 0.12 -8.32 8.29
C PRO A 205 -0.99 -7.76 9.20
N LEU A 206 -1.23 -8.42 10.33
CA LEU A 206 -2.24 -8.02 11.32
C LEU A 206 -2.02 -6.58 11.81
N SER A 207 -0.79 -6.20 12.13
CA SER A 207 -0.47 -4.83 12.56
C SER A 207 -0.84 -3.77 11.53
N GLN A 208 -0.79 -4.09 10.23
CA GLN A 208 -1.24 -3.17 9.19
C GLN A 208 -2.76 -3.14 9.09
N MET A 209 -3.44 -4.29 9.12
CA MET A 209 -4.90 -4.34 9.04
C MET A 209 -5.57 -3.67 10.25
N ALA A 210 -5.13 -4.00 11.47
CA ALA A 210 -5.71 -3.47 12.71
C ALA A 210 -5.15 -2.09 13.10
N GLY A 211 -3.87 -1.83 12.85
CA GLY A 211 -3.20 -0.60 13.30
C GLY A 211 -3.11 0.47 12.22
N LEU A 212 -2.52 0.14 11.07
CA LEU A 212 -2.31 1.12 10.00
C LEU A 212 -3.64 1.57 9.37
N TYR A 213 -4.44 0.62 8.90
CA TYR A 213 -5.70 0.87 8.19
C TYR A 213 -6.93 0.86 9.09
N ASP A 214 -6.83 0.25 10.28
CA ASP A 214 -7.92 0.19 11.26
C ASP A 214 -9.25 -0.29 10.63
N VAL A 215 -9.18 -1.44 9.94
CA VAL A 215 -10.24 -1.91 9.04
C VAL A 215 -11.60 -2.10 9.69
N ASP A 216 -11.65 -2.32 11.00
CA ASP A 216 -12.90 -2.50 11.75
C ASP A 216 -13.65 -1.17 11.96
N ASN A 217 -12.96 -0.02 11.80
CA ASN A 217 -13.54 1.32 11.98
C ASN A 217 -13.80 2.05 10.64
N ILE A 218 -13.60 1.39 9.50
CA ILE A 218 -13.93 1.97 8.20
C ILE A 218 -15.45 1.90 7.99
N GLY A 219 -16.12 3.04 8.09
CA GLY A 219 -17.56 3.17 7.82
C GLY A 219 -17.92 3.11 6.32
N PRO A 220 -19.20 2.92 5.99
CA PRO A 220 -19.69 2.89 4.59
C PRO A 220 -19.51 4.23 3.87
N ASP A 221 -19.54 5.34 4.61
CA ASP A 221 -19.41 6.71 4.10
C ASP A 221 -17.99 7.28 4.32
N ALA A 222 -17.01 6.40 4.59
CA ALA A 222 -15.64 6.83 4.83
C ALA A 222 -15.08 7.59 3.61
N VAL A 223 -14.39 8.69 3.88
CA VAL A 223 -13.64 9.43 2.87
C VAL A 223 -12.45 8.59 2.40
N LEU A 224 -12.47 8.13 1.14
CA LEU A 224 -11.41 7.29 0.60
C LEU A 224 -10.42 8.12 -0.21
N THR A 225 -9.17 8.04 0.18
CA THR A 225 -8.03 8.56 -0.59
C THR A 225 -7.02 7.43 -0.80
N GLY A 226 -5.95 7.65 -1.55
CA GLY A 226 -4.94 6.60 -1.71
C GLY A 226 -3.69 7.00 -2.45
N ILE A 227 -2.81 6.04 -2.66
CA ILE A 227 -1.61 6.20 -3.48
C ILE A 227 -1.66 5.26 -4.68
N LEU A 228 -1.49 5.80 -5.87
CA LEU A 228 -1.32 5.10 -7.14
C LEU A 228 0.17 5.02 -7.49
N GLY A 229 0.67 3.81 -7.73
CA GLY A 229 2.03 3.56 -8.23
C GLY A 229 2.31 2.08 -8.39
N SER A 230 3.52 1.73 -8.85
CA SER A 230 3.95 0.33 -8.92
C SER A 230 5.47 0.26 -8.77
N PRO A 231 6.00 -0.29 -7.66
CA PRO A 231 5.30 -0.75 -6.45
C PRO A 231 4.95 0.39 -5.47
N VAL A 232 3.93 0.21 -4.62
CA VAL A 232 3.57 1.17 -3.54
C VAL A 232 3.22 0.52 -2.19
N THR A 233 3.33 -0.80 -2.07
CA THR A 233 3.06 -1.53 -0.82
C THR A 233 4.00 -1.14 0.32
N ALA A 234 5.20 -0.67 0.00
CA ALA A 234 6.18 -0.11 0.95
C ALA A 234 6.16 1.43 1.05
N SER A 235 5.12 2.09 0.55
CA SER A 235 5.00 3.55 0.69
C SER A 235 4.80 3.96 2.14
N LEU A 236 5.37 5.11 2.53
CA LEU A 236 5.10 5.76 3.82
C LEU A 236 3.81 6.61 3.78
N SER A 237 3.24 6.89 2.60
CA SER A 237 2.02 7.70 2.48
C SER A 237 0.83 7.11 3.26
N PRO A 238 0.53 5.79 3.21
CA PRO A 238 -0.50 5.21 4.05
C PRO A 238 -0.29 5.47 5.55
N TRP A 239 0.96 5.48 6.03
CA TRP A 239 1.25 5.78 7.44
C TRP A 239 0.91 7.22 7.80
N MET A 240 1.38 8.15 6.98
CA MET A 240 1.14 9.59 7.18
C MET A 240 -0.34 9.92 7.09
N HIS A 241 -1.00 9.59 5.98
CA HIS A 241 -2.38 10.01 5.75
C HIS A 241 -3.37 9.33 6.70
N ASN A 242 -3.26 8.03 6.99
CA ASN A 242 -4.14 7.40 7.98
C ASN A 242 -3.90 7.94 9.40
N ARG A 243 -2.66 8.32 9.76
CA ARG A 243 -2.40 9.03 11.01
C ARG A 243 -3.05 10.43 11.01
N GLY A 244 -2.99 11.16 9.90
CA GLY A 244 -3.64 12.47 9.74
C GLY A 244 -5.15 12.41 9.89
N LEU A 245 -5.79 11.44 9.23
CA LEU A 245 -7.24 11.24 9.32
C LEU A 245 -7.66 11.01 10.78
N ARG A 246 -6.96 10.13 11.50
CA ARG A 246 -7.19 9.90 12.94
C ARG A 246 -6.91 11.12 13.80
N ASN A 247 -5.85 11.88 13.50
CA ASN A 247 -5.49 13.09 14.25
C ASN A 247 -6.59 14.17 14.20
N LEU A 248 -7.33 14.26 13.09
CA LEU A 248 -8.43 15.21 12.92
C LEU A 248 -9.82 14.59 13.13
N GLY A 249 -9.90 13.30 13.49
CA GLY A 249 -11.19 12.61 13.64
C GLY A 249 -11.98 12.45 12.33
N ILE A 250 -11.32 12.51 11.19
CA ILE A 250 -11.95 12.31 9.88
C ILE A 250 -12.19 10.82 9.67
N ALA A 251 -13.47 10.44 9.50
CA ALA A 251 -13.85 9.09 9.11
C ALA A 251 -13.41 8.82 7.65
N GLY A 252 -12.22 8.26 7.49
CA GLY A 252 -11.63 8.01 6.19
C GLY A 252 -10.57 6.92 6.21
N CYS A 253 -10.14 6.50 5.03
CA CYS A 253 -9.04 5.55 4.86
C CYS A 253 -8.21 5.92 3.63
N TYR A 254 -6.89 5.90 3.80
CA TYR A 254 -5.91 6.09 2.73
C TYR A 254 -5.37 4.73 2.26
N LEU A 255 -5.64 4.35 1.01
CA LEU A 255 -5.46 3.00 0.45
C LEU A 255 -4.24 2.87 -0.48
N PRO A 256 -3.58 1.69 -0.55
CA PRO A 256 -2.49 1.43 -1.48
C PRO A 256 -2.99 0.81 -2.80
N PHE A 257 -2.91 1.54 -3.92
CA PHE A 257 -3.22 1.04 -5.26
C PHE A 257 -1.92 0.71 -6.01
N ALA A 258 -1.44 -0.52 -5.80
CA ALA A 258 -0.28 -1.09 -6.48
C ALA A 258 -0.68 -1.70 -7.83
N THR A 259 -0.79 -0.84 -8.85
CA THR A 259 -1.18 -1.25 -10.20
C THR A 259 -0.31 -0.59 -11.26
N SER A 260 -0.05 -1.29 -12.36
CA SER A 260 0.54 -0.71 -13.57
C SER A 260 -0.50 -0.10 -14.51
N ASP A 261 -1.78 -0.40 -14.32
CA ASP A 261 -2.88 0.07 -15.15
C ASP A 261 -3.58 1.28 -14.50
N ALA A 262 -2.90 2.43 -14.56
CA ALA A 262 -3.43 3.68 -14.00
C ALA A 262 -4.79 4.05 -14.62
N ALA A 263 -4.99 3.76 -15.91
CA ALA A 263 -6.21 4.07 -16.64
C ALA A 263 -7.42 3.33 -16.04
N ASP A 264 -7.29 2.03 -15.76
CA ASP A 264 -8.34 1.24 -15.11
C ASP A 264 -8.77 1.84 -13.76
N LEU A 265 -7.81 2.26 -12.93
CA LEU A 265 -8.13 2.89 -11.65
C LEU A 265 -8.85 4.23 -11.83
N LEU A 266 -8.38 5.10 -12.72
CA LEU A 266 -8.98 6.42 -12.93
C LEU A 266 -10.40 6.33 -13.49
N LEU A 267 -10.63 5.44 -14.47
CA LEU A 267 -11.96 5.18 -15.03
C LEU A 267 -12.94 4.62 -14.00
N ASN A 268 -12.43 3.95 -12.96
CA ASN A 268 -13.24 3.35 -11.89
C ASN A 268 -13.12 4.10 -10.55
N ALA A 269 -12.55 5.31 -10.51
CA ALA A 269 -12.31 6.04 -9.26
C ALA A 269 -13.61 6.35 -8.51
N SER A 270 -14.66 6.73 -9.24
CA SER A 270 -16.01 6.96 -8.68
C SER A 270 -16.61 5.66 -8.13
N ALA A 271 -16.39 4.53 -8.80
CA ALA A 271 -16.82 3.23 -8.32
C ALA A 271 -16.07 2.87 -7.04
N TRP A 272 -14.78 3.19 -6.91
CA TRP A 272 -14.07 3.04 -5.64
C TRP A 272 -14.54 4.00 -4.55
N GLY A 273 -15.18 5.13 -4.90
CA GLY A 273 -15.54 6.18 -3.95
C GLY A 273 -14.35 7.07 -3.58
N LEU A 274 -13.36 7.20 -4.48
CA LEU A 274 -12.16 7.98 -4.22
C LEU A 274 -12.42 9.49 -4.29
N HIS A 275 -11.93 10.21 -3.28
CA HIS A 275 -11.89 11.67 -3.24
C HIS A 275 -10.54 12.22 -3.70
N GLY A 276 -9.46 11.44 -3.57
CA GLY A 276 -8.13 11.86 -4.01
C GLY A 276 -7.12 10.72 -4.13
N LEU A 277 -6.10 10.92 -4.97
CA LEU A 277 -4.98 10.00 -5.11
C LEU A 277 -3.65 10.77 -5.12
N SER A 278 -2.70 10.38 -4.28
CA SER A 278 -1.29 10.65 -4.57
C SER A 278 -0.87 9.77 -5.75
N VAL A 279 -0.04 10.30 -6.64
CA VAL A 279 0.49 9.59 -7.80
C VAL A 279 2.01 9.55 -7.66
N THR A 280 2.57 8.35 -7.73
CA THR A 280 4.03 8.15 -7.69
C THR A 280 4.50 7.38 -8.92
N HIS A 281 5.79 7.06 -8.97
CA HIS A 281 6.40 6.31 -10.06
C HIS A 281 5.61 5.00 -10.35
N PRO A 282 5.42 4.64 -11.63
CA PRO A 282 5.82 5.35 -12.87
C PRO A 282 4.74 6.33 -13.41
N HIS A 283 3.67 6.60 -12.66
CA HIS A 283 2.42 7.12 -13.21
C HIS A 283 2.30 8.64 -13.31
N LYS A 284 3.26 9.41 -12.76
CA LYS A 284 3.16 10.87 -12.70
C LYS A 284 2.98 11.56 -14.07
N GLU A 285 3.44 10.94 -15.14
CA GLU A 285 3.26 11.40 -16.52
C GLU A 285 2.12 10.66 -17.23
N VAL A 286 1.94 9.37 -16.93
CA VAL A 286 0.96 8.46 -17.54
C VAL A 286 -0.48 8.90 -17.29
N VAL A 287 -0.75 9.54 -16.15
CA VAL A 287 -2.11 9.99 -15.81
C VAL A 287 -2.56 11.22 -16.58
N LEU A 288 -1.64 12.03 -17.14
CA LEU A 288 -1.95 13.33 -17.75
C LEU A 288 -3.08 13.30 -18.80
N PRO A 289 -3.16 12.32 -19.73
CA PRO A 289 -4.21 12.29 -20.74
C PRO A 289 -5.63 12.04 -20.19
N TRP A 290 -5.74 11.67 -18.91
CA TRP A 290 -7.00 11.33 -18.25
C TRP A 290 -7.54 12.47 -17.38
N LEU A 291 -6.84 13.61 -17.33
CA LEU A 291 -7.16 14.71 -16.43
C LEU A 291 -7.97 15.79 -17.16
N ASP A 292 -9.01 16.28 -16.50
CA ASP A 292 -9.89 17.32 -17.03
C ASP A 292 -9.28 18.71 -16.87
N ASP A 293 -8.52 18.91 -15.79
CA ASP A 293 -7.80 20.15 -15.54
C ASP A 293 -6.45 19.93 -14.84
N LEU A 294 -5.54 20.87 -15.05
CA LEU A 294 -4.19 20.88 -14.51
C LEU A 294 -3.86 22.26 -13.96
N SER A 295 -3.29 22.30 -12.76
CA SER A 295 -2.68 23.51 -12.27
C SER A 295 -1.51 23.96 -13.15
N ASP A 296 -1.19 25.25 -13.09
CA ASP A 296 -0.07 25.82 -13.84
C ASP A 296 1.24 25.09 -13.53
N THR A 297 1.45 24.71 -12.28
CA THR A 297 2.65 23.96 -11.86
C THR A 297 2.66 22.58 -12.52
N ALA A 298 1.56 21.82 -12.44
CA ALA A 298 1.48 20.50 -13.06
C ALA A 298 1.67 20.55 -14.59
N ARG A 299 1.05 21.55 -15.24
CA ARG A 299 1.13 21.78 -16.69
C ARG A 299 2.56 22.09 -17.13
N ARG A 300 3.27 22.95 -16.40
CA ARG A 300 4.68 23.33 -16.69
C ARG A 300 5.65 22.19 -16.41
N CYS A 301 5.42 21.45 -15.33
CA CYS A 301 6.27 20.32 -14.96
C CYS A 301 6.04 19.10 -15.86
N GLY A 302 4.90 19.02 -16.56
CA GLY A 302 4.50 17.82 -17.30
C GLY A 302 4.47 16.58 -16.41
N ALA A 303 4.02 16.75 -15.16
CA ALA A 303 3.93 15.69 -14.17
C ALA A 303 2.95 16.07 -13.06
N VAL A 304 2.17 15.09 -12.62
CA VAL A 304 1.16 15.21 -11.56
C VAL A 304 1.48 14.21 -10.46
N ASN A 305 1.48 14.66 -9.21
CA ASN A 305 1.65 13.78 -8.04
C ASN A 305 0.40 13.73 -7.16
N THR A 306 -0.65 14.51 -7.50
CA THR A 306 -1.84 14.67 -6.67
C THR A 306 -3.06 14.79 -7.58
N LEU A 307 -4.05 13.94 -7.38
CA LEU A 307 -5.34 13.95 -8.07
C LEU A 307 -6.44 14.25 -7.07
N SER A 308 -7.40 15.07 -7.48
CA SER A 308 -8.64 15.33 -6.75
C SER A 308 -9.83 14.99 -7.64
N PHE A 309 -10.76 14.21 -7.11
CA PHE A 309 -11.99 13.80 -7.78
C PHE A 309 -13.13 14.69 -7.28
N ALA A 310 -13.32 15.85 -7.91
CA ALA A 310 -14.31 16.84 -7.50
C ALA A 310 -15.17 17.27 -8.69
N GLY A 311 -16.47 17.50 -8.46
CA GLY A 311 -17.36 18.10 -9.45
C GLY A 311 -17.59 17.29 -10.73
N GLY A 312 -17.29 15.99 -10.74
CA GLY A 312 -17.45 15.11 -11.90
C GLY A 312 -16.23 15.02 -12.83
N GLY A 313 -15.11 15.66 -12.48
CA GLY A 313 -13.84 15.57 -13.21
C GLY A 313 -12.64 15.26 -12.32
N ILE A 314 -11.47 15.10 -12.95
CA ILE A 314 -10.19 14.80 -12.32
C ILE A 314 -9.26 16.00 -12.47
N GLN A 315 -8.96 16.65 -11.35
CA GLN A 315 -8.01 17.76 -11.27
C GLN A 315 -6.62 17.25 -10.91
N GLY A 316 -5.60 17.68 -11.65
CA GLY A 316 -4.21 17.33 -11.44
C GLY A 316 -3.37 18.44 -10.84
N GLU A 317 -2.66 18.11 -9.77
CA GLU A 317 -1.77 18.99 -9.02
C GLU A 317 -0.36 18.41 -8.87
N ASN A 318 0.61 19.31 -8.63
CA ASN A 318 1.98 18.92 -8.32
C ASN A 318 2.46 19.63 -7.05
N THR A 319 2.50 18.88 -5.94
CA THR A 319 2.91 19.38 -4.62
C THR A 319 4.40 19.17 -4.32
N ASP A 320 5.13 18.44 -5.17
CA ASP A 320 6.54 18.09 -4.95
C ASP A 320 7.45 19.33 -4.92
N GLY A 321 7.35 20.19 -5.93
CA GLY A 321 8.28 21.32 -6.10
C GLY A 321 8.23 22.31 -4.95
N GLU A 322 7.01 22.74 -4.59
CA GLU A 322 6.81 23.67 -3.48
C GLU A 322 7.16 23.03 -2.13
N ALA A 323 6.90 21.74 -1.94
CA ALA A 323 7.30 21.02 -0.75
C ALA A 323 8.83 20.95 -0.57
N ALA A 324 9.58 20.76 -1.66
CA ALA A 324 11.04 20.78 -1.63
C ALA A 324 11.59 22.17 -1.30
N CYS A 325 11.02 23.24 -1.89
CA CYS A 325 11.42 24.61 -1.56
C CYS A 325 11.16 24.95 -0.10
N ARG A 326 10.00 24.59 0.45
CA ARG A 326 9.70 24.79 1.87
C ARG A 326 10.63 23.99 2.78
N ALA A 327 10.98 22.76 2.39
CA ALA A 327 11.95 21.96 3.12
C ALA A 327 13.33 22.63 3.17
N LEU A 328 13.76 23.25 2.07
CA LEU A 328 14.99 24.04 2.01
C LEU A 328 14.90 25.32 2.84
N GLU A 329 13.83 26.09 2.71
CA GLU A 329 13.61 27.36 3.45
C GLU A 329 13.66 27.17 4.97
N GLU A 330 13.16 26.04 5.48
CA GLU A 330 13.25 25.70 6.91
C GLU A 330 14.64 25.20 7.36
N ALA A 331 15.46 24.71 6.43
CA ALA A 331 16.81 24.22 6.71
C ALA A 331 17.91 25.28 6.51
N LEU A 332 17.58 26.35 5.79
CA LEU A 332 18.48 27.46 5.48
C LEU A 332 18.37 28.58 6.53
N PRO A 333 19.36 29.49 6.60
CA PRO A 333 19.28 30.67 7.46
C PRO A 333 18.02 31.51 7.22
N HIS A 334 17.47 32.13 8.28
CA HIS A 334 16.25 32.93 8.20
C HIS A 334 16.34 34.14 7.25
N ASP A 335 17.54 34.64 6.99
CA ASP A 335 17.83 35.74 6.07
C ASP A 335 18.20 35.27 4.65
N TRP A 336 18.02 33.98 4.36
CA TRP A 336 18.28 33.42 3.03
C TRP A 336 17.45 34.11 1.95
N GLN A 337 18.13 34.52 0.87
CA GLN A 337 17.51 35.07 -0.33
C GLN A 337 17.83 34.20 -1.52
N TRP A 338 16.79 33.78 -2.25
CA TRP A 338 16.86 32.94 -3.43
C TRP A 338 17.46 33.58 -4.69
N PRO A 339 17.20 34.88 -5.00
CA PRO A 339 17.69 35.47 -6.24
C PRO A 339 19.20 35.30 -6.44
N GLY A 340 19.59 34.67 -7.55
CA GLY A 340 20.98 34.48 -7.93
C GLY A 340 21.71 33.29 -7.28
N ARG A 341 21.08 32.59 -6.32
CA ARG A 341 21.69 31.41 -5.65
C ARG A 341 21.87 30.27 -6.61
N LYS A 342 23.05 29.62 -6.60
CA LYS A 342 23.35 28.52 -7.51
C LYS A 342 22.88 27.21 -6.90
N VAL A 343 22.00 26.53 -7.62
CA VAL A 343 21.48 25.22 -7.23
C VAL A 343 21.81 24.20 -8.31
N ALA A 344 22.53 23.15 -7.95
CA ALA A 344 22.70 21.99 -8.81
C ALA A 344 21.63 20.94 -8.51
N ILE A 345 20.99 20.42 -9.55
CA ILE A 345 20.07 19.28 -9.45
C ILE A 345 20.68 18.10 -10.20
N VAL A 346 20.87 16.98 -9.52
CA VAL A 346 21.33 15.72 -10.12
C VAL A 346 20.14 14.82 -10.40
N GLY A 347 19.91 14.54 -11.69
CA GLY A 347 18.78 13.76 -12.19
C GLY A 347 17.90 14.56 -13.15
N ALA A 348 17.23 13.86 -14.08
CA ALA A 348 16.36 14.46 -15.11
C ALA A 348 14.92 13.89 -15.06
N GLY A 349 14.47 13.45 -13.88
CA GLY A 349 13.13 12.88 -13.68
C GLY A 349 12.07 13.92 -13.34
N GLY A 350 10.83 13.47 -13.12
CA GLY A 350 9.71 14.33 -12.73
C GLY A 350 9.94 15.14 -11.45
N ALA A 351 10.67 14.59 -10.47
CA ALA A 351 11.07 15.32 -9.26
C ALA A 351 11.99 16.50 -9.58
N SER A 352 13.00 16.31 -10.45
CA SER A 352 13.87 17.39 -10.92
C SER A 352 13.09 18.50 -11.62
N ARG A 353 12.08 18.14 -12.44
CA ARG A 353 11.22 19.14 -13.11
C ARG A 353 10.43 19.96 -12.09
N ALA A 354 9.79 19.30 -11.14
CA ALA A 354 8.99 19.97 -10.10
C ALA A 354 9.84 20.91 -9.23
N VAL A 355 10.95 20.40 -8.70
CA VAL A 355 11.85 21.16 -7.83
C VAL A 355 12.56 22.28 -8.60
N GLY A 356 13.08 21.98 -9.79
CA GLY A 356 13.76 22.96 -10.64
C GLY A 356 12.84 24.12 -11.06
N TRP A 357 11.59 23.82 -11.43
CA TRP A 357 10.59 24.85 -11.74
C TRP A 357 10.28 25.74 -10.53
N ALA A 358 10.05 25.14 -9.35
CA ALA A 358 9.74 25.89 -8.13
C ALA A 358 10.90 26.79 -7.67
N LEU A 359 12.14 26.35 -7.85
CA LEU A 359 13.35 27.14 -7.59
C LEU A 359 13.56 28.26 -8.62
N GLY A 360 13.31 27.99 -9.90
CA GLY A 360 13.39 29.00 -10.96
C GLY A 360 12.40 30.15 -10.72
N ARG A 361 11.18 29.85 -10.24
CA ARG A 361 10.18 30.86 -9.83
C ARG A 361 10.65 31.73 -8.66
N ARG A 362 11.58 31.23 -7.84
CA ARG A 362 12.25 31.96 -6.75
C ARG A 362 13.51 32.69 -7.22
N GLN A 363 13.78 32.70 -8.53
CA GLN A 363 14.94 33.32 -9.17
C GLN A 363 16.29 32.70 -8.78
N ALA A 364 16.29 31.43 -8.34
CA ALA A 364 17.51 30.66 -8.19
C ALA A 364 18.11 30.29 -9.56
N VAL A 365 19.43 30.23 -9.66
CA VAL A 365 20.16 29.82 -10.85
C VAL A 365 20.33 28.30 -10.82
N VAL A 366 19.42 27.60 -11.50
CA VAL A 366 19.39 26.13 -11.53
C VAL A 366 20.27 25.59 -12.66
N THR A 367 21.17 24.65 -12.33
CA THR A 367 21.89 23.82 -13.30
C THR A 367 21.53 22.36 -13.09
N LEU A 368 21.08 21.69 -14.15
CA LEU A 368 20.66 20.30 -14.13
C LEU A 368 21.76 19.39 -14.69
N TYR A 369 22.12 18.38 -13.91
CA TYR A 369 23.16 17.42 -14.24
C TYR A 369 22.54 16.03 -14.43
N SER A 370 22.82 15.39 -15.56
CA SER A 370 22.33 14.04 -15.84
C SER A 370 23.27 13.26 -16.76
N ARG A 371 23.08 11.93 -16.82
CA ARG A 371 23.86 11.03 -17.69
C ARG A 371 23.31 10.97 -19.11
N ASP A 372 21.99 11.09 -19.25
CA ASP A 372 21.29 11.09 -20.53
C ASP A 372 21.11 12.54 -20.98
N ALA A 373 21.84 12.94 -22.02
CA ALA A 373 21.79 14.30 -22.54
C ALA A 373 20.40 14.66 -23.09
N ALA A 374 19.77 13.76 -23.84
CA ALA A 374 18.46 14.03 -24.46
C ALA A 374 17.34 14.17 -23.41
N GLN A 375 17.37 13.38 -22.34
CA GLN A 375 16.45 13.57 -21.22
C GLN A 375 16.77 14.83 -20.41
N GLY A 376 18.06 15.09 -20.18
CA GLY A 376 18.56 16.25 -19.45
C GLY A 376 18.18 17.58 -20.11
N GLU A 377 18.41 17.72 -21.41
CA GLU A 377 18.08 18.90 -22.21
C GLU A 377 16.58 19.18 -22.20
N ARG A 378 15.74 18.15 -22.43
CA ARG A 378 14.28 18.29 -22.35
C ARG A 378 13.82 18.77 -20.97
N THR A 379 14.39 18.21 -19.92
CA THR A 379 14.07 18.57 -18.53
C THR A 379 14.49 20.00 -18.22
N ALA A 380 15.70 20.38 -18.62
CA ALA A 380 16.25 21.70 -18.40
C ALA A 380 15.46 22.78 -19.18
N ALA A 381 15.10 22.50 -20.43
CA ALA A 381 14.24 23.38 -21.23
C ALA A 381 12.87 23.60 -20.58
N ALA A 382 12.25 22.55 -20.02
CA ALA A 382 10.95 22.65 -19.35
C ALA A 382 10.96 23.56 -18.11
N ILE A 383 12.12 23.66 -17.42
CA ILE A 383 12.27 24.47 -16.21
C ILE A 383 13.05 25.77 -16.41
N GLY A 384 13.53 26.05 -17.63
CA GLY A 384 14.38 27.21 -17.93
C GLY A 384 15.77 27.15 -17.28
N ALA A 385 16.35 25.95 -17.13
CA ALA A 385 17.67 25.73 -16.53
C ALA A 385 18.74 25.42 -17.58
N LEU A 386 20.02 25.50 -17.17
CA LEU A 386 21.14 24.96 -17.95
C LEU A 386 21.25 23.44 -17.74
N HIS A 387 21.46 22.68 -18.80
CA HIS A 387 21.85 21.26 -18.70
C HIS A 387 23.36 21.08 -18.82
N ARG A 388 23.92 20.15 -18.05
CA ARG A 388 25.31 19.68 -18.15
C ARG A 388 25.39 18.16 -17.97
N ASP A 389 26.45 17.56 -18.50
CA ASP A 389 26.79 16.16 -18.23
C ASP A 389 27.18 16.00 -16.75
N LEU A 390 26.67 14.94 -16.09
CA LEU A 390 26.95 14.65 -14.69
C LEU A 390 28.46 14.60 -14.36
N LYS A 391 29.31 14.14 -15.30
CA LYS A 391 30.77 14.07 -15.12
C LYS A 391 31.42 15.45 -14.95
N THR A 392 30.75 16.53 -15.33
CA THR A 392 31.26 17.90 -15.22
C THR A 392 30.98 18.55 -13.87
N LEU A 393 30.21 17.89 -12.98
CA LEU A 393 29.80 18.43 -11.68
C LEU A 393 31.00 18.74 -10.75
N GLY A 394 32.10 17.99 -10.82
CA GLY A 394 33.12 17.89 -9.77
C GLY A 394 33.91 19.15 -9.37
N ASN A 395 33.77 20.29 -10.05
CA ASN A 395 34.47 21.53 -9.67
C ASN A 395 33.59 22.78 -9.58
N ASP A 396 32.30 22.69 -9.91
CA ASP A 396 31.42 23.86 -9.88
C ASP A 396 31.02 24.18 -8.44
N THR A 397 31.49 25.29 -7.85
CA THR A 397 31.00 25.75 -6.54
C THR A 397 29.53 26.12 -6.62
N ARG A 398 28.73 25.67 -5.65
CA ARG A 398 27.30 25.95 -5.55
C ARG A 398 26.90 26.05 -4.08
N GLU A 399 25.80 26.72 -3.81
CA GLU A 399 25.29 26.77 -2.44
C GLU A 399 24.46 25.52 -2.10
N ILE A 400 23.67 25.01 -3.06
CA ILE A 400 22.78 23.86 -2.82
C ILE A 400 23.00 22.79 -3.88
N LEU A 401 23.11 21.54 -3.44
CA LEU A 401 23.12 20.34 -4.28
C LEU A 401 21.89 19.48 -3.96
N ILE A 402 21.02 19.28 -4.93
CA ILE A 402 19.82 18.45 -4.80
C ILE A 402 20.03 17.15 -5.57
N HIS A 403 19.97 16.02 -4.89
CA HIS A 403 19.98 14.70 -5.49
C HIS A 403 18.54 14.20 -5.70
N ALA A 404 18.14 14.09 -6.97
CA ALA A 404 16.77 13.75 -7.39
C ALA A 404 16.72 12.45 -8.23
N THR A 405 17.66 11.53 -8.00
CA THR A 405 17.67 10.19 -8.61
C THR A 405 17.26 9.13 -7.59
N PRO A 406 16.82 7.93 -8.02
CA PRO A 406 16.49 6.85 -7.09
C PRO A 406 17.72 6.15 -6.48
N VAL A 407 18.95 6.52 -6.88
CA VAL A 407 20.18 5.88 -6.36
C VAL A 407 20.28 6.08 -4.84
N GLY A 408 20.54 5.02 -4.09
CA GLY A 408 20.56 5.07 -2.63
C GLY A 408 19.21 4.78 -1.96
N THR A 409 18.16 4.48 -2.73
CA THR A 409 16.88 3.98 -2.19
C THR A 409 17.00 2.50 -1.80
N TRP A 410 16.34 2.07 -0.72
CA TRP A 410 16.18 0.64 -0.36
C TRP A 410 15.68 -0.16 -1.59
N PRO A 411 16.25 -1.34 -1.95
CA PRO A 411 17.31 -2.11 -1.25
C PRO A 411 18.70 -1.56 -1.41
N ASN A 412 18.92 -0.85 -2.50
CA ASN A 412 20.24 -0.51 -3.02
C ASN A 412 20.81 0.74 -2.32
N HIS A 413 20.60 0.83 -1.01
CA HIS A 413 20.92 1.98 -0.19
C HIS A 413 22.43 2.19 0.08
N ASP A 414 23.23 1.15 -0.18
CA ASP A 414 24.69 1.19 -0.11
C ASP A 414 25.35 1.81 -1.35
N VAL A 415 24.56 2.22 -2.35
CA VAL A 415 25.06 2.87 -3.56
C VAL A 415 25.00 4.39 -3.41
N CYS A 416 26.09 5.07 -3.75
CA CYS A 416 26.16 6.53 -3.76
C CYS A 416 26.64 7.01 -5.13
N LEU A 417 25.85 7.87 -5.76
CA LEU A 417 26.13 8.40 -7.10
C LEU A 417 27.29 9.41 -7.11
N LEU A 418 27.48 10.14 -6.00
CA LEU A 418 28.41 11.27 -5.90
C LEU A 418 29.59 10.92 -4.99
N GLY A 419 30.79 11.37 -5.37
CA GLY A 419 32.00 11.29 -4.56
C GLY A 419 32.36 12.63 -3.94
N SER A 420 33.45 12.68 -3.16
CA SER A 420 33.89 13.88 -2.44
C SER A 420 34.10 15.09 -3.35
N ARG A 421 34.58 14.88 -4.59
CA ARG A 421 34.79 15.96 -5.56
C ARG A 421 33.49 16.66 -5.94
N GLU A 422 32.39 15.91 -6.04
CA GLU A 422 31.08 16.43 -6.40
C GLU A 422 30.35 17.10 -5.22
N LEU A 423 30.80 16.91 -3.97
CA LEU A 423 30.14 17.40 -2.75
C LEU A 423 30.60 18.82 -2.34
N LYS A 424 30.93 19.67 -3.31
CA LYS A 424 31.27 21.08 -3.06
C LYS A 424 30.01 21.95 -2.98
N ALA A 425 29.26 21.83 -1.87
CA ALA A 425 28.07 22.62 -1.60
C ALA A 425 27.93 22.98 -0.10
N ASP A 426 27.24 24.07 0.20
CA ASP A 426 26.92 24.44 1.60
C ASP A 426 25.87 23.48 2.18
N LEU A 427 24.89 23.09 1.35
CA LEU A 427 23.84 22.14 1.70
C LEU A 427 23.64 21.07 0.63
N VAL A 428 23.54 19.81 1.06
CA VAL A 428 23.15 18.67 0.23
C VAL A 428 21.76 18.19 0.64
N PHE A 429 20.83 18.22 -0.31
CA PHE A 429 19.47 17.72 -0.17
C PHE A 429 19.30 16.43 -0.97
N ASP A 430 19.11 15.32 -0.29
CA ASP A 430 18.76 14.05 -0.94
C ASP A 430 17.24 13.84 -0.92
N LEU A 431 16.61 13.71 -2.09
CA LEU A 431 15.16 13.47 -2.18
C LEU A 431 14.77 12.03 -1.86
N VAL A 432 15.75 11.12 -1.74
CA VAL A 432 15.51 9.75 -1.25
C VAL A 432 15.03 9.80 0.19
N SER A 433 13.89 9.15 0.46
CA SER A 433 13.24 9.14 1.77
C SER A 433 13.36 7.80 2.53
N ASN A 434 13.85 6.75 1.87
CA ASN A 434 14.09 5.44 2.46
C ASN A 434 15.41 4.85 1.93
N PRO A 435 16.47 4.75 2.76
CA PRO A 435 16.49 4.95 4.22
C PRO A 435 16.43 6.43 4.64
N ARG A 436 16.21 6.69 5.94
CA ARG A 436 16.20 8.05 6.51
C ARG A 436 17.53 8.78 6.30
N GLU A 437 18.64 8.05 6.45
CA GLU A 437 19.98 8.57 6.27
C GLU A 437 20.68 7.78 5.16
N THR A 438 20.84 8.38 3.98
CA THR A 438 21.45 7.73 2.83
C THR A 438 22.98 7.77 2.92
N LEU A 439 23.66 6.95 2.12
CA LEU A 439 25.11 7.02 2.00
C LEU A 439 25.59 8.38 1.47
N LEU A 440 24.80 9.04 0.60
CA LEU A 440 25.09 10.39 0.11
C LEU A 440 25.09 11.40 1.26
N LEU A 441 24.07 11.39 2.11
CA LEU A 441 23.99 12.33 3.24
C LEU A 441 25.14 12.11 4.24
N ARG A 442 25.49 10.84 4.55
CA ARG A 442 26.63 10.54 5.43
C ARG A 442 27.95 11.07 4.87
N ARG A 443 28.18 10.92 3.57
CA ARG A 443 29.39 11.46 2.91
C ARG A 443 29.39 12.98 2.90
N ALA A 444 28.26 13.61 2.55
CA ALA A 444 28.12 15.06 2.57
C ALA A 444 28.45 15.65 3.95
N ALA A 445 27.92 15.04 5.02
CA ALA A 445 28.25 15.44 6.39
C ALA A 445 29.75 15.29 6.71
N SER A 446 30.39 14.20 6.26
CA SER A 446 31.84 14.01 6.48
C SER A 446 32.72 15.00 5.71
N GLU A 447 32.21 15.58 4.62
CA GLU A 447 32.87 16.63 3.85
C GLU A 447 32.51 18.05 4.36
N GLY A 448 31.75 18.15 5.46
CA GLY A 448 31.38 19.42 6.09
C GLY A 448 30.12 20.09 5.55
N CYS A 449 29.37 19.45 4.66
CA CYS A 449 28.11 19.99 4.15
C CYS A 449 27.01 19.87 5.20
N SER A 450 26.10 20.85 5.22
CA SER A 450 24.78 20.67 5.84
C SER A 450 23.97 19.65 5.04
N THR A 451 23.13 18.86 5.71
CA THR A 451 22.37 17.78 5.07
C THR A 451 20.88 17.89 5.31
N LEU A 452 20.08 17.69 4.25
CA LEU A 452 18.63 17.60 4.31
C LEU A 452 18.18 16.29 3.68
N GLY A 453 17.33 15.52 4.37
CA GLY A 453 16.85 14.22 3.90
C GLY A 453 15.46 14.27 3.27
N GLY A 454 15.13 13.26 2.46
CA GLY A 454 13.93 13.24 1.62
C GLY A 454 12.61 13.17 2.39
N LEU A 455 12.64 12.71 3.65
CA LEU A 455 11.45 12.75 4.51
C LEU A 455 10.90 14.17 4.70
N SER A 456 11.77 15.19 4.70
CA SER A 456 11.35 16.59 4.83
C SER A 456 10.45 17.01 3.66
N MET A 457 10.82 16.66 2.43
CA MET A 457 9.97 16.89 1.26
C MET A 457 8.71 16.02 1.32
N LEU A 458 8.86 14.72 1.63
CA LEU A 458 7.77 13.75 1.63
C LEU A 458 6.63 14.16 2.59
N VAL A 459 6.98 14.65 3.77
CA VAL A 459 6.00 15.14 4.76
C VAL A 459 5.26 16.36 4.20
N ARG A 460 5.97 17.36 3.69
CA ARG A 460 5.37 18.62 3.22
C ARG A 460 4.48 18.42 1.98
N GLN A 461 4.89 17.56 1.04
CA GLN A 461 4.07 17.26 -0.13
C GLN A 461 2.79 16.50 0.29
N GLY A 462 2.89 15.65 1.32
CA GLY A 462 1.77 14.89 1.85
C GLY A 462 0.80 15.77 2.63
N GLU A 463 1.30 16.72 3.42
CA GLU A 463 0.47 17.72 4.11
C GLU A 463 -0.26 18.63 3.12
N ALA A 464 0.38 18.99 2.01
CA ALA A 464 -0.26 19.74 0.93
C ALA A 464 -1.38 18.93 0.26
N GLN A 465 -1.13 17.64 -0.04
CA GLN A 465 -2.15 16.71 -0.55
C GLN A 465 -3.34 16.57 0.42
N PHE A 466 -3.02 16.34 1.70
CA PHE A 466 -4.03 16.20 2.74
C PHE A 466 -4.91 17.46 2.84
N HIS A 467 -4.31 18.64 2.78
CA HIS A 467 -5.04 19.90 2.76
C HIS A 467 -5.95 20.05 1.53
N LEU A 468 -5.48 19.65 0.35
CA LEU A 468 -6.28 19.70 -0.88
C LEU A 468 -7.53 18.82 -0.80
N TRP A 469 -7.46 17.67 -0.13
CA TRP A 469 -8.60 16.74 -0.04
C TRP A 469 -9.51 16.99 1.16
N HIS A 470 -8.99 17.55 2.25
CA HIS A 470 -9.71 17.64 3.52
C HIS A 470 -9.93 19.07 4.02
N GLY A 471 -9.36 20.09 3.36
CA GLY A 471 -9.47 21.49 3.75
C GLY A 471 -8.66 21.87 5.00
N GLU A 472 -8.10 20.90 5.71
CA GLU A 472 -7.33 21.07 6.94
C GLU A 472 -5.94 20.46 6.84
N LYS A 473 -5.03 20.83 7.74
CA LYS A 473 -3.72 20.18 7.88
C LYS A 473 -3.68 19.37 9.17
N PRO A 474 -3.00 18.22 9.18
CA PRO A 474 -2.71 17.53 10.43
C PRO A 474 -1.92 18.43 11.40
N SER A 475 -2.00 18.13 12.69
CA SER A 475 -1.21 18.80 13.72
C SER A 475 0.29 18.77 13.37
N PRO A 476 1.07 19.83 13.68
CA PRO A 476 2.50 19.88 13.37
C PRO A 476 3.25 18.63 13.85
N GLY A 477 4.08 18.05 12.99
CA GLY A 477 4.90 16.86 13.29
C GLY A 477 4.14 15.52 13.20
N CYS A 478 2.82 15.50 13.05
CA CYS A 478 2.00 14.30 12.93
C CYS A 478 2.47 13.38 11.79
N PHE A 479 2.66 13.94 10.60
CA PHE A 479 3.13 13.19 9.42
C PHE A 479 4.56 12.70 9.58
N MET A 480 5.45 13.53 10.13
CA MET A 480 6.84 13.12 10.38
C MET A 480 6.91 11.93 11.35
N ALA A 481 6.17 11.97 12.46
CA ALA A 481 6.12 10.88 13.42
C ALA A 481 5.62 9.58 12.79
N ALA A 482 4.58 9.66 11.96
CA ALA A 482 4.02 8.51 11.25
C ALA A 482 4.97 7.94 10.18
N ALA A 483 5.67 8.81 9.44
CA ALA A 483 6.66 8.37 8.45
C ALA A 483 7.83 7.62 9.12
N LEU A 484 8.31 8.11 10.28
CA LEU A 484 9.34 7.44 11.07
C LEU A 484 8.88 6.10 11.64
N GLU A 485 7.61 5.98 12.03
CA GLU A 485 6.99 4.71 12.43
C GLU A 485 6.99 3.71 11.28
N GLY A 486 6.56 4.13 10.09
CA GLY A 486 6.56 3.29 8.89
C GLY A 486 7.96 2.82 8.48
N LEU A 487 8.98 3.68 8.60
CA LEU A 487 10.36 3.27 8.35
C LEU A 487 10.86 2.20 9.33
N ARG A 488 10.60 2.37 10.63
CA ARG A 488 10.97 1.35 11.64
C ARG A 488 10.31 0.02 11.35
N TYR A 489 9.04 0.05 10.91
CA TYR A 489 8.31 -1.15 10.53
C TYR A 489 8.95 -1.88 9.34
N GLN A 490 9.52 -1.15 8.38
CA GLN A 490 10.18 -1.74 7.21
C GLN A 490 11.55 -2.36 7.54
N VAL A 491 12.28 -1.79 8.50
CA VAL A 491 13.59 -2.31 8.95
C VAL A 491 13.45 -3.53 9.88
N GLY A 492 12.31 -3.68 10.55
CA GLY A 492 12.01 -4.83 11.42
C GLY A 492 11.48 -6.08 10.70
N LYS A 493 11.35 -6.04 9.36
CA LYS A 493 11.10 -7.21 8.51
C LYS A 493 12.42 -7.83 8.09
#